data_AF-K0TCR4-F1
#
_entry.id   AF-K0TCR4-F1
#
_cell.length_a   1.000
_cell.length_b   1.000
_cell.length_c   1.000
_cell.angle_alpha   90.00
_cell.angle_beta   90.00
_cell.angle_gamma   90.00
#
_symmetry.space_group_name_H-M   'P 1'
#
loop_
_entity.id
_entity.type
_entity.pdbx_description
1 polymer ?
#
loop_
_entity_poly.entity_id
_entity_poly.type
_entity_poly.pdbx_seq_one_letter_code
_entity_poly.pdbx_strand_id
1 'polypeptide(L)'
;CALTARNFTEYGWAVTRAPQALINELSSSLHGGMATRQLPIESEHTDCIDAEERPLFHNIGNLDRRALMELRPIAEAWVNHDQQDERVHLIGNNAYGLRIYRRGSRLHMHVDKSSTHIISAILHVDHDENSEPWPIVIEDYYGNLNEVILEKGDVLLYESSKCWHGRPRRFVGEWYTSLFVHFYPSDWGRTYDDLDVHYRIPPGWNHVLPKKEGLEALVMAETSAYEPDCVDTWCALNDTIKWDVRGEFGKHLSGDGVVRDLEFERKKIRVPVHWSDEL
;
A
#
# COMPACT_ATOMS: atom_id res chain seq x y z
N CYS A 1 6.97 -14.33 -10.59
CA CYS A 1 7.65 -14.03 -9.32
C CYS A 1 6.71 -14.15 -8.12
N ALA A 2 5.62 -13.37 -8.06
CA ALA A 2 4.66 -13.35 -6.93
C ALA A 2 4.11 -14.74 -6.51
N LEU A 3 3.77 -15.61 -7.47
CA LEU A 3 3.23 -16.95 -7.20
C LEU A 3 4.25 -17.93 -6.58
N THR A 4 5.55 -17.65 -6.69
CA THR A 4 6.62 -18.52 -6.15
C THR A 4 7.28 -17.97 -4.90
N ALA A 5 7.05 -16.71 -4.56
CA ALA A 5 7.45 -16.13 -3.29
C ALA A 5 6.69 -16.80 -2.13
N ARG A 6 7.40 -17.14 -1.05
CA ARG A 6 6.76 -17.59 0.20
C ARG A 6 5.82 -16.50 0.72
N ASN A 7 4.74 -16.91 1.39
CA ASN A 7 3.93 -15.98 2.17
C ASN A 7 4.70 -15.62 3.44
N PHE A 8 4.66 -14.34 3.81
CA PHE A 8 5.24 -13.88 5.07
C PHE A 8 4.23 -13.88 6.21
N THR A 9 2.94 -13.78 5.88
CA THR A 9 1.82 -13.69 6.83
C THR A 9 0.67 -14.60 6.42
N GLU A 10 -0.26 -14.83 7.33
CA GLU A 10 -1.41 -15.72 7.10
C GLU A 10 -2.39 -15.14 6.06
N TYR A 11 -2.68 -13.84 6.12
CA TYR A 11 -3.69 -13.18 5.29
C TYR A 11 -3.11 -12.29 4.19
N GLY A 12 -1.82 -11.94 4.26
CA GLY A 12 -1.17 -11.04 3.30
C GLY A 12 -1.46 -9.54 3.54
N TRP A 13 -2.31 -9.21 4.51
CA TRP A 13 -2.59 -7.82 4.90
C TRP A 13 -2.98 -7.68 6.38
N ALA A 14 -2.84 -6.46 6.91
CA ALA A 14 -3.34 -6.06 8.22
C ALA A 14 -3.55 -4.54 8.32
N VAL A 15 -4.35 -4.09 9.28
CA VAL A 15 -4.49 -2.68 9.67
C VAL A 15 -3.88 -2.45 11.04
N THR A 16 -3.12 -1.37 11.16
CA THR A 16 -2.52 -0.86 12.41
C THR A 16 -2.57 0.67 12.43
N ARG A 17 -1.94 1.31 13.41
CA ARG A 17 -1.83 2.77 13.50
C ARG A 17 -0.38 3.22 13.51
N ALA A 18 -0.09 4.33 12.84
CA ALA A 18 1.22 4.95 12.87
C ALA A 18 1.50 5.65 14.22
N PRO A 19 2.78 5.93 14.56
CA PRO A 19 3.11 6.76 15.71
C PRO A 19 2.45 8.14 15.64
N GLN A 20 1.85 8.60 16.74
CA GLN A 20 1.09 9.86 16.75
C GLN A 20 1.94 11.08 16.36
N ALA A 21 3.22 11.10 16.73
CA ALA A 21 4.14 12.17 16.35
C ALA A 21 4.33 12.23 14.82
N LEU A 22 4.48 11.07 14.17
CA LEU A 22 4.58 11.00 12.71
C LEU A 22 3.29 11.48 12.04
N ILE A 23 2.12 11.04 12.54
CA ILE A 23 0.81 11.47 12.02
C ILE A 23 0.68 13.00 12.06
N ASN A 24 1.02 13.62 13.20
CA ASN A 24 0.89 15.06 13.39
C ASN A 24 1.78 15.86 12.43
N GLU A 25 3.02 15.42 12.24
CA GLU A 25 3.98 16.09 11.36
C GLU A 25 3.67 15.91 9.88
N LEU A 26 3.26 14.70 9.46
CA LEU A 26 2.80 14.47 8.08
C LEU A 26 1.58 15.32 7.76
N SER A 27 0.61 15.39 8.67
CA SER A 27 -0.58 16.22 8.49
C SER A 27 -0.23 17.70 8.42
N SER A 28 0.65 18.18 9.31
CA SER A 28 1.11 19.58 9.30
C SER A 28 1.87 19.93 8.01
N SER A 29 2.72 19.01 7.54
CA SER A 29 3.43 19.15 6.25
C SER A 29 2.46 19.20 5.07
N LEU A 30 1.46 18.32 5.04
CA LEU A 30 0.42 18.29 4.01
C LEU A 30 -0.35 19.61 3.94
N HIS A 31 -0.90 20.06 5.06
CA HIS A 31 -1.70 21.28 5.13
C HIS A 31 -0.87 22.53 4.78
N GLY A 32 0.40 22.56 5.23
CA GLY A 32 1.35 23.59 4.82
C GLY A 32 1.60 23.60 3.31
N GLY A 33 1.81 22.41 2.70
CA GLY A 33 1.97 22.26 1.26
C GLY A 33 0.75 22.70 0.46
N MET A 34 -0.44 22.25 0.85
CA MET A 34 -1.72 22.59 0.22
C MET A 34 -2.02 24.09 0.28
N ALA A 35 -1.63 24.77 1.36
CA ALA A 35 -1.81 26.22 1.51
C ALA A 35 -1.00 27.04 0.49
N THR A 36 0.14 26.51 0.01
CA THR A 36 0.97 27.21 -0.99
C THR A 36 0.41 27.14 -2.41
N ARG A 37 -0.48 26.17 -2.71
CA ARG A 37 -1.08 25.92 -4.03
C ARG A 37 -0.09 25.74 -5.19
N GLN A 38 1.15 25.33 -4.91
CA GLN A 38 2.21 25.12 -5.91
C GLN A 38 2.67 23.66 -5.98
N LEU A 39 1.79 22.71 -5.64
CA LEU A 39 2.13 21.30 -5.68
C LEU A 39 2.20 20.81 -7.13
N PRO A 40 3.32 20.19 -7.56
CA PRO A 40 3.43 19.62 -8.88
C PRO A 40 2.47 18.45 -9.08
N ILE A 41 2.09 18.21 -10.32
CA ILE A 41 1.40 16.98 -10.71
C ILE A 41 2.37 15.81 -10.59
N GLU A 42 1.89 14.68 -10.08
CA GLU A 42 2.67 13.44 -10.04
C GLU A 42 2.86 12.89 -11.46
N SER A 43 4.07 13.00 -11.98
CA SER A 43 4.40 12.69 -13.38
C SER A 43 5.08 11.33 -13.61
N GLU A 44 5.39 10.59 -12.55
CA GLU A 44 6.15 9.33 -12.63
C GLU A 44 5.31 8.12 -12.20
N HIS A 45 5.33 7.04 -12.99
CA HIS A 45 4.77 5.72 -12.63
C HIS A 45 3.31 5.73 -12.13
N THR A 46 2.46 6.56 -12.73
CA THR A 46 1.03 6.69 -12.36
C THR A 46 0.08 6.03 -13.36
N ASP A 47 0.54 5.14 -14.23
CA ASP A 47 -0.33 4.51 -15.25
C ASP A 47 -1.39 3.57 -14.63
N CYS A 48 -1.19 3.17 -13.37
CA CYS A 48 -2.21 2.52 -12.54
C CYS A 48 -3.35 3.46 -12.08
N ILE A 49 -3.22 4.77 -12.26
CA ILE A 49 -4.17 5.78 -11.77
C ILE A 49 -5.00 6.34 -12.93
N ASP A 50 -6.29 6.02 -12.94
CA ASP A 50 -7.27 6.63 -13.83
C ASP A 50 -7.89 7.87 -13.15
N ALA A 51 -7.53 9.05 -13.65
CA ALA A 51 -8.07 10.32 -13.20
C ALA A 51 -8.12 11.33 -14.34
N GLU A 52 -9.16 12.16 -14.38
CA GLU A 52 -9.22 13.32 -15.29
C GLU A 52 -8.13 14.34 -14.92
N GLU A 53 -8.03 14.65 -13.62
CA GLU A 53 -6.91 15.40 -13.05
C GLU A 53 -5.98 14.45 -12.30
N ARG A 54 -4.74 14.35 -12.78
CA ARG A 54 -3.71 13.52 -12.13
C ARG A 54 -3.47 13.96 -10.68
N PRO A 55 -3.08 13.04 -9.78
CA PRO A 55 -2.74 13.37 -8.40
C PRO A 55 -1.66 14.45 -8.30
N LEU A 56 -1.69 15.20 -7.20
CA LEU A 56 -0.59 16.09 -6.85
C LEU A 56 0.43 15.32 -6.04
N PHE A 57 1.69 15.75 -6.14
CA PHE A 57 2.78 15.19 -5.35
C PHE A 57 3.35 16.26 -4.41
N HIS A 58 3.36 15.97 -3.11
CA HIS A 58 3.98 16.83 -2.10
C HIS A 58 5.27 16.21 -1.58
N ASN A 59 6.41 16.81 -1.92
CA ASN A 59 7.70 16.39 -1.40
C ASN A 59 7.85 16.82 0.06
N ILE A 60 8.03 15.84 0.94
CA ILE A 60 8.12 16.05 2.40
C ILE A 60 9.55 15.94 2.95
N GLY A 61 10.55 15.88 2.06
CA GLY A 61 11.96 15.88 2.41
C GLY A 61 12.34 14.76 3.38
N ASN A 62 12.90 15.13 4.53
CA ASN A 62 13.38 14.16 5.52
C ASN A 62 12.26 13.34 6.19
N LEU A 63 10.99 13.74 6.05
CA LEU A 63 9.87 12.98 6.60
C LEU A 63 9.68 11.62 5.90
N ASP A 64 10.06 11.50 4.62
CA ASP A 64 10.06 10.20 3.91
C ASP A 64 10.97 9.19 4.62
N ARG A 65 12.21 9.61 4.91
CA ARG A 65 13.18 8.78 5.62
C ARG A 65 12.71 8.45 7.05
N ARG A 66 12.10 9.42 7.73
CA ARG A 66 11.57 9.19 9.08
C ARG A 66 10.44 8.17 9.07
N ALA A 67 9.47 8.31 8.18
CA ALA A 67 8.37 7.36 8.03
C ALA A 67 8.89 5.96 7.69
N LEU A 68 9.85 5.85 6.77
CA LEU A 68 10.52 4.58 6.47
C LEU A 68 11.16 3.96 7.72
N MET A 69 11.83 4.76 8.56
CA MET A 69 12.47 4.27 9.78
C MET A 69 11.48 3.88 10.88
N GLU A 70 10.38 4.61 11.04
CA GLU A 70 9.38 4.39 12.09
C GLU A 70 8.38 3.29 11.74
N LEU A 71 8.01 3.13 10.46
CA LEU A 71 7.08 2.08 10.02
C LEU A 71 7.77 0.73 9.82
N ARG A 72 9.09 0.69 9.58
CA ARG A 72 9.84 -0.56 9.43
C ARG A 72 9.69 -1.53 10.61
N PRO A 73 9.90 -1.14 11.88
CA PRO A 73 9.73 -2.06 13.00
C PRO A 73 8.28 -2.54 13.18
N ILE A 74 7.29 -1.76 12.72
CA ILE A 74 5.87 -2.15 12.72
C ILE A 74 5.64 -3.25 11.66
N ALA A 75 6.09 -3.03 10.42
CA ALA A 75 6.01 -4.01 9.36
C ALA A 75 6.79 -5.30 9.69
N GLU A 76 7.97 -5.17 10.30
CA GLU A 76 8.79 -6.31 10.72
C GLU A 76 8.12 -7.09 11.87
N ALA A 77 7.51 -6.40 12.85
CA ALA A 77 6.76 -7.07 13.92
C ALA A 77 5.53 -7.82 13.37
N TRP A 78 4.83 -7.23 12.40
CA TRP A 78 3.69 -7.88 11.73
C TRP A 78 4.13 -9.13 10.95
N VAL A 79 5.14 -9.02 10.09
CA VAL A 79 5.67 -10.17 9.34
C VAL A 79 6.13 -11.30 10.27
N ASN A 80 6.77 -10.96 11.38
CA ASN A 80 7.26 -11.97 12.33
C ASN A 80 6.18 -12.53 13.27
N HIS A 81 4.94 -12.03 13.21
CA HIS A 81 3.86 -12.54 14.05
C HIS A 81 3.53 -14.00 13.71
N ASP A 82 3.45 -14.32 12.40
CA ASP A 82 3.08 -15.66 11.93
C ASP A 82 4.31 -16.57 11.66
N GLN A 83 5.53 -16.02 11.73
CA GLN A 83 6.77 -16.74 11.47
C GLN A 83 7.34 -17.33 12.77
N GLN A 84 7.24 -18.66 12.91
CA GLN A 84 7.66 -19.36 14.13
C GLN A 84 9.11 -19.87 14.08
N ASP A 85 9.64 -20.15 12.90
CA ASP A 85 10.90 -20.87 12.73
C ASP A 85 12.12 -19.96 12.48
N GLU A 86 11.96 -18.91 11.66
CA GLU A 86 13.03 -17.99 11.30
C GLU A 86 12.53 -16.55 11.28
N ARG A 87 13.23 -15.65 11.97
CA ARG A 87 12.88 -14.22 11.96
C ARG A 87 13.28 -13.57 10.64
N VAL A 88 12.35 -12.81 10.10
CA VAL A 88 12.54 -12.02 8.88
C VAL A 88 12.93 -10.60 9.28
N HIS A 89 14.08 -10.14 8.79
CA HIS A 89 14.50 -8.75 8.91
C HIS A 89 14.16 -7.98 7.64
N LEU A 90 13.59 -6.78 7.79
CA LEU A 90 13.22 -5.93 6.68
C LEU A 90 14.26 -4.83 6.45
N ILE A 91 14.56 -4.59 5.18
CA ILE A 91 15.35 -3.43 4.72
C ILE A 91 14.39 -2.47 4.01
N GLY A 92 14.48 -1.19 4.37
CA GLY A 92 13.74 -0.13 3.68
C GLY A 92 14.20 0.00 2.22
N ASN A 93 13.25 0.02 1.30
CA ASN A 93 13.49 0.37 -0.09
C ASN A 93 13.36 1.88 -0.27
N ASN A 94 12.18 2.41 0.04
CA ASN A 94 11.84 3.82 -0.13
C ASN A 94 10.52 4.17 0.53
N ALA A 95 10.37 5.45 0.84
CA ALA A 95 9.10 6.12 0.99
C ALA A 95 9.08 7.22 -0.08
N TYR A 96 7.94 7.37 -0.75
CA TYR A 96 7.73 8.44 -1.70
C TYR A 96 6.82 9.46 -1.03
N GLY A 97 7.10 10.75 -1.22
CA GLY A 97 6.30 11.85 -0.66
C GLY A 97 4.79 11.72 -0.86
N LEU A 98 4.03 12.68 -0.36
CA LEU A 98 2.59 12.49 -0.26
C LEU A 98 1.92 12.55 -1.63
N ARG A 99 1.21 11.49 -1.99
CA ARG A 99 0.32 11.47 -3.13
C ARG A 99 -1.05 11.97 -2.70
N ILE A 100 -1.52 13.00 -3.39
CA ILE A 100 -2.79 13.66 -3.12
C ILE A 100 -3.72 13.36 -4.29
N TYR A 101 -4.57 12.36 -4.11
CA TYR A 101 -5.61 12.02 -5.07
C TYR A 101 -6.64 13.13 -5.12
N ARG A 102 -7.11 13.45 -6.32
CA ARG A 102 -8.09 14.50 -6.58
C ARG A 102 -9.44 13.88 -6.94
N ARG A 103 -10.50 14.68 -6.90
CA ARG A 103 -11.85 14.31 -7.35
C ARG A 103 -11.84 13.40 -8.58
N GLY A 104 -12.57 12.28 -8.52
CA GLY A 104 -12.71 11.35 -9.63
C GLY A 104 -11.54 10.39 -9.83
N SER A 105 -10.47 10.49 -9.02
CA SER A 105 -9.34 9.54 -9.08
C SER A 105 -9.79 8.11 -8.80
N ARG A 106 -9.14 7.17 -9.49
CA ARG A 106 -9.27 5.73 -9.31
C ARG A 106 -7.88 5.10 -9.38
N LEU A 107 -7.64 4.11 -8.54
CA LEU A 107 -6.43 3.29 -8.61
C LEU A 107 -6.84 1.91 -9.10
N HIS A 108 -6.38 1.51 -10.29
CA HIS A 108 -6.63 0.17 -10.82
C HIS A 108 -6.05 -0.89 -9.88
N MET A 109 -6.64 -2.09 -9.91
CA MET A 109 -6.10 -3.22 -9.17
C MET A 109 -4.71 -3.55 -9.72
N HIS A 110 -3.74 -3.78 -8.86
CA HIS A 110 -2.36 -4.08 -9.23
C HIS A 110 -1.63 -4.86 -8.15
N VAL A 111 -0.43 -5.31 -8.50
CA VAL A 111 0.60 -5.74 -7.57
C VAL A 111 1.86 -4.89 -7.77
N ASP A 112 2.61 -4.70 -6.70
CA ASP A 112 3.84 -3.91 -6.75
C ASP A 112 5.01 -4.71 -7.34
N LYS A 113 6.11 -3.99 -7.58
CA LYS A 113 7.35 -4.58 -8.12
C LYS A 113 7.94 -5.61 -7.18
N SER A 114 7.81 -6.89 -7.55
CA SER A 114 8.32 -8.05 -6.82
C SER A 114 9.84 -8.12 -6.59
N SER A 115 10.65 -7.22 -7.16
CA SER A 115 12.08 -7.16 -6.86
C SER A 115 12.42 -6.32 -5.61
N THR A 116 11.54 -5.38 -5.23
CA THR A 116 11.87 -4.35 -4.23
C THR A 116 10.72 -3.95 -3.28
N HIS A 117 9.47 -4.27 -3.63
CA HIS A 117 8.26 -3.88 -2.89
C HIS A 117 7.56 -5.14 -2.38
N ILE A 118 8.24 -5.92 -1.53
CA ILE A 118 7.71 -7.21 -1.06
C ILE A 118 6.66 -6.98 0.02
N ILE A 119 7.03 -6.17 1.01
CA ILE A 119 6.22 -5.77 2.16
C ILE A 119 6.06 -4.26 2.11
N SER A 120 4.84 -3.77 2.23
CA SER A 120 4.56 -2.34 2.10
C SER A 120 3.58 -1.86 3.17
N ALA A 121 3.59 -0.54 3.35
CA ALA A 121 2.68 0.17 4.22
C ALA A 121 2.07 1.36 3.47
N ILE A 122 0.74 1.49 3.51
CA ILE A 122 0.02 2.69 3.11
C ILE A 122 -0.44 3.37 4.39
N LEU A 123 0.07 4.56 4.65
CA LEU A 123 -0.39 5.41 5.75
C LEU A 123 -1.37 6.44 5.18
N HIS A 124 -2.60 6.44 5.68
CA HIS A 124 -3.58 7.48 5.36
C HIS A 124 -3.26 8.75 6.13
N VAL A 125 -2.85 9.81 5.44
CA VAL A 125 -2.38 11.04 6.07
C VAL A 125 -3.54 11.92 6.48
N ASP A 126 -4.43 12.19 5.52
CA ASP A 126 -5.62 13.02 5.71
C ASP A 126 -6.51 13.02 4.46
N HIS A 127 -7.72 13.54 4.56
CA HIS A 127 -8.63 13.77 3.42
C HIS A 127 -9.56 14.97 3.66
N ASP A 128 -10.26 15.44 2.63
CA ASP A 128 -11.27 16.49 2.78
C ASP A 128 -12.45 16.00 3.62
N GLU A 129 -12.92 16.84 4.57
CA GLU A 129 -13.99 16.50 5.54
C GLU A 129 -15.31 16.08 4.90
N ASN A 130 -15.57 16.49 3.64
CA ASN A 130 -16.81 16.17 2.94
C ASN A 130 -16.65 14.99 1.96
N SER A 131 -15.53 14.29 2.00
CA SER A 131 -15.31 13.13 1.12
C SER A 131 -16.14 11.93 1.58
N GLU A 132 -16.66 11.16 0.63
CA GLU A 132 -17.21 9.85 0.93
C GLU A 132 -16.09 8.86 1.27
N PRO A 133 -16.37 7.80 2.06
CA PRO A 133 -15.40 6.74 2.31
C PRO A 133 -14.86 6.16 1.00
N TRP A 134 -13.54 6.19 0.86
CA TRP A 134 -12.84 5.61 -0.27
C TRP A 134 -12.04 4.42 0.24
N PRO A 135 -12.54 3.17 0.11
CA PRO A 135 -11.85 2.01 0.62
C PRO A 135 -10.70 1.60 -0.30
N ILE A 136 -9.64 1.03 0.29
CA ILE A 136 -8.68 0.22 -0.44
C ILE A 136 -9.23 -1.20 -0.53
N VAL A 137 -9.21 -1.73 -1.75
CA VAL A 137 -9.62 -3.10 -2.07
C VAL A 137 -8.37 -3.95 -2.09
N ILE A 138 -8.36 -5.08 -1.38
CA ILE A 138 -7.23 -6.00 -1.33
C ILE A 138 -7.70 -7.46 -1.27
N GLU A 139 -7.13 -8.30 -2.13
CA GLU A 139 -7.34 -9.75 -2.12
C GLU A 139 -6.39 -10.43 -1.13
N ASP A 140 -6.95 -11.22 -0.21
CA ASP A 140 -6.15 -12.00 0.75
C ASP A 140 -5.75 -13.38 0.20
N TYR A 141 -4.95 -14.13 0.97
CA TYR A 141 -4.50 -15.47 0.57
C TYR A 141 -5.57 -16.56 0.57
N TYR A 142 -6.76 -16.26 1.06
CA TYR A 142 -7.93 -17.14 1.02
C TYR A 142 -8.85 -16.81 -0.17
N GLY A 143 -8.48 -15.82 -1.00
CA GLY A 143 -9.26 -15.36 -2.15
C GLY A 143 -10.43 -14.45 -1.78
N ASN A 144 -10.48 -13.94 -0.55
CA ASN A 144 -11.51 -12.96 -0.18
C ASN A 144 -11.08 -11.57 -0.61
N LEU A 145 -12.03 -10.82 -1.16
CA LEU A 145 -11.83 -9.42 -1.51
C LEU A 145 -12.27 -8.53 -0.34
N ASN A 146 -11.30 -7.82 0.24
CA ASN A 146 -11.48 -7.00 1.43
C ASN A 146 -11.53 -5.52 1.04
N GLU A 147 -12.58 -4.80 1.46
CA GLU A 147 -12.69 -3.35 1.33
C GLU A 147 -12.37 -2.70 2.68
N VAL A 148 -11.21 -2.07 2.78
CA VAL A 148 -10.71 -1.48 4.02
C VAL A 148 -10.82 0.05 3.96
N ILE A 149 -11.67 0.62 4.82
CA ILE A 149 -11.76 2.07 5.00
C ILE A 149 -10.67 2.48 6.00
N LEU A 150 -9.76 3.35 5.56
CA LEU A 150 -8.70 3.90 6.40
C LEU A 150 -9.05 5.33 6.80
N GLU A 151 -8.85 5.65 8.08
CA GLU A 151 -8.92 7.01 8.61
C GLU A 151 -7.54 7.58 8.94
N LYS A 152 -7.51 8.88 9.21
CA LYS A 152 -6.27 9.60 9.51
C LYS A 152 -5.39 8.87 10.52
N GLY A 153 -4.20 8.50 10.06
CA GLY A 153 -3.17 7.81 10.83
C GLY A 153 -3.27 6.28 10.85
N ASP A 154 -4.31 5.71 10.24
CA ASP A 154 -4.38 4.28 10.00
C ASP A 154 -3.35 3.87 8.94
N VAL A 155 -2.82 2.67 9.12
CA VAL A 155 -1.81 2.08 8.24
C VAL A 155 -2.30 0.72 7.77
N LEU A 156 -2.43 0.54 6.46
CA LEU A 156 -2.56 -0.78 5.87
C LEU A 156 -1.16 -1.34 5.64
N LEU A 157 -0.85 -2.47 6.28
CA LEU A 157 0.32 -3.30 6.00
C LEU A 157 -0.10 -4.41 5.04
N TYR A 158 0.72 -4.71 4.03
CA TYR A 158 0.37 -5.72 3.04
C TYR A 158 1.58 -6.24 2.27
N GLU A 159 1.48 -7.48 1.82
CA GLU A 159 2.46 -8.13 0.94
C GLU A 159 2.24 -7.67 -0.50
N SER A 160 2.61 -6.42 -0.80
CA SER A 160 2.16 -5.68 -1.98
C SER A 160 2.60 -6.27 -3.32
N SER A 161 3.70 -7.02 -3.35
CA SER A 161 4.13 -7.76 -4.53
C SER A 161 3.27 -8.99 -4.86
N LYS A 162 2.33 -9.37 -3.98
CA LYS A 162 1.54 -10.61 -4.10
C LYS A 162 0.04 -10.40 -3.95
N CYS A 163 -0.39 -9.55 -3.02
CA CYS A 163 -1.81 -9.23 -2.82
C CYS A 163 -2.26 -8.20 -3.87
N TRP A 164 -3.21 -8.58 -4.72
CA TRP A 164 -3.85 -7.64 -5.64
C TRP A 164 -4.57 -6.58 -4.84
N HIS A 165 -4.26 -5.32 -5.11
CA HIS A 165 -4.83 -4.21 -4.37
C HIS A 165 -5.06 -2.98 -5.25
N GLY A 166 -6.00 -2.12 -4.86
CA GLY A 166 -6.36 -0.94 -5.63
C GLY A 166 -7.50 -0.16 -4.98
N ARG A 167 -8.00 0.85 -5.68
CA ARG A 167 -9.18 1.64 -5.30
C ARG A 167 -10.05 1.79 -6.54
N PRO A 168 -10.79 0.73 -6.93
CA PRO A 168 -11.48 0.70 -8.23
C PRO A 168 -12.68 1.65 -8.30
N ARG A 169 -13.29 2.00 -7.16
CA ARG A 169 -14.34 3.03 -7.12
C ARG A 169 -13.74 4.41 -7.34
N ARG A 170 -14.41 5.28 -8.08
CA ARG A 170 -13.96 6.67 -8.23
C ARG A 170 -14.09 7.42 -6.91
N PHE A 171 -13.09 8.23 -6.59
CA PHE A 171 -13.08 9.06 -5.41
C PHE A 171 -14.12 10.20 -5.50
N VAL A 172 -14.99 10.29 -4.49
CA VAL A 172 -15.98 11.35 -4.33
C VAL A 172 -15.56 12.25 -3.17
N GLY A 173 -14.93 13.38 -3.51
CA GLY A 173 -14.39 14.34 -2.54
C GLY A 173 -13.51 15.36 -3.26
N GLU A 174 -12.84 16.23 -2.51
CA GLU A 174 -11.88 17.18 -3.07
C GLU A 174 -10.47 16.58 -3.15
N TRP A 175 -10.00 16.01 -2.04
CA TRP A 175 -8.67 15.39 -1.97
C TRP A 175 -8.59 14.25 -0.94
N TYR A 176 -7.73 13.28 -1.21
CA TYR A 176 -7.40 12.16 -0.31
C TYR A 176 -5.90 11.88 -0.39
N THR A 177 -5.21 11.81 0.75
CA THR A 177 -3.75 11.79 0.77
C THR A 177 -3.19 10.56 1.46
N SER A 178 -2.23 9.89 0.81
CA SER A 178 -1.52 8.75 1.38
C SER A 178 -0.01 8.86 1.23
N LEU A 179 0.69 8.24 2.16
CA LEU A 179 2.13 7.98 2.09
C LEU A 179 2.34 6.48 1.82
N PHE A 180 3.21 6.17 0.85
CA PHE A 180 3.55 4.80 0.47
C PHE A 180 4.99 4.49 0.91
N VAL A 181 5.15 3.38 1.62
CA VAL A 181 6.44 2.97 2.19
C VAL A 181 6.68 1.49 1.89
N HIS A 182 7.87 1.17 1.40
CA HIS A 182 8.17 -0.17 0.88
C HIS A 182 9.43 -0.77 1.50
N PHE A 183 9.38 -2.09 1.68
CA PHE A 183 10.39 -2.92 2.31
C PHE A 183 10.59 -4.23 1.54
N TYR A 184 11.73 -4.87 1.77
CA TYR A 184 12.00 -6.23 1.34
C TYR A 184 12.79 -6.99 2.42
N PRO A 185 12.67 -8.33 2.48
CA PRO A 185 13.47 -9.17 3.35
C PRO A 185 14.97 -9.02 3.11
N SER A 186 15.78 -9.07 4.17
CA SER A 186 17.23 -8.90 4.06
C SER A 186 17.94 -9.99 3.25
N ASP A 187 17.34 -11.17 3.18
CA ASP A 187 17.75 -12.34 2.40
C ASP A 187 17.18 -12.34 0.97
N TRP A 188 16.45 -11.29 0.57
CA TRP A 188 15.78 -11.25 -0.73
C TRP A 188 16.76 -11.12 -1.90
N GLY A 189 16.76 -12.13 -2.78
CA GLY A 189 17.63 -12.22 -3.95
C GLY A 189 17.21 -11.31 -5.11
N ARG A 190 17.42 -9.99 -4.97
CA ARG A 190 16.95 -8.98 -5.95
C ARG A 190 17.36 -9.19 -7.41
N THR A 191 18.46 -9.88 -7.67
CA THR A 191 19.00 -10.12 -9.02
C THR A 191 18.50 -11.40 -9.68
N TYR A 192 18.03 -12.40 -8.92
CA TYR A 192 17.59 -13.67 -9.48
C TYR A 192 16.18 -13.58 -10.09
N ASP A 193 15.32 -12.71 -9.56
CA ASP A 193 13.91 -12.65 -9.95
C ASP A 193 13.65 -11.98 -11.31
N ASP A 194 14.42 -10.97 -11.72
CA ASP A 194 14.16 -10.25 -12.98
C ASP A 194 14.42 -11.13 -14.23
N LEU A 195 15.50 -11.93 -14.21
CA LEU A 195 15.80 -12.86 -15.31
C LEU A 195 14.87 -14.08 -15.29
N ASP A 196 14.56 -14.62 -14.11
CA ASP A 196 13.65 -15.76 -13.99
C ASP A 196 12.23 -15.39 -14.44
N VAL A 197 11.76 -14.17 -14.15
CA VAL A 197 10.49 -13.66 -14.69
C VAL A 197 10.52 -13.58 -16.22
N HIS A 198 11.59 -13.04 -16.81
CA HIS A 198 11.71 -12.92 -18.26
C HIS A 198 11.71 -14.29 -18.96
N TYR A 199 12.44 -15.28 -18.43
CA TYR A 199 12.54 -16.62 -19.02
C TYR A 199 11.34 -17.52 -18.74
N ARG A 200 10.52 -17.20 -17.74
CA ARG A 200 9.28 -17.94 -17.43
C ARG A 200 8.10 -17.57 -18.32
N ILE A 201 8.19 -16.49 -19.11
CA ILE A 201 7.18 -16.13 -20.11
C ILE A 201 7.43 -16.99 -21.36
N PRO A 202 6.56 -17.95 -21.70
CA PRO A 202 6.77 -18.78 -22.87
C PRO A 202 6.82 -17.94 -24.16
N PRO A 203 7.64 -18.34 -25.16
CA PRO A 203 7.61 -17.69 -26.47
C PRO A 203 6.17 -17.66 -27.02
N GLY A 204 5.69 -16.47 -27.38
CA GLY A 204 4.34 -16.26 -27.90
C GLY A 204 3.27 -15.88 -26.86
N TRP A 205 3.59 -15.78 -25.57
CA TRP A 205 2.63 -15.29 -24.55
C TRP A 205 2.23 -13.82 -24.71
N ASN A 206 2.99 -13.05 -25.50
CA ASN A 206 2.63 -11.70 -25.92
C ASN A 206 1.55 -11.69 -27.04
N HIS A 207 1.14 -12.85 -27.56
CA HIS A 207 0.04 -12.93 -28.52
C HIS A 207 -1.29 -12.76 -27.81
N VAL A 208 -1.93 -11.61 -28.02
CA VAL A 208 -3.28 -11.35 -27.51
C VAL A 208 -4.28 -12.22 -28.27
N LEU A 209 -4.90 -13.17 -27.57
CA LEU A 209 -5.96 -14.00 -28.12
C LEU A 209 -7.24 -13.15 -28.33
N PRO A 210 -8.06 -13.45 -29.36
CA PRO A 210 -9.33 -12.77 -29.54
C PRO A 210 -10.26 -13.00 -28.33
N LYS A 211 -11.10 -12.00 -27.99
CA LYS A 211 -12.08 -12.11 -26.90
C LYS A 211 -12.92 -13.36 -27.11
N LYS A 212 -12.91 -14.25 -26.11
CA LYS A 212 -13.80 -15.41 -26.09
C LYS A 212 -15.17 -14.96 -25.62
N GLU A 213 -16.20 -15.30 -26.38
CA GLU A 213 -17.58 -14.97 -26.03
C GLU A 213 -17.96 -15.62 -24.69
N GLY A 214 -18.64 -14.85 -23.83
CA GLY A 214 -19.05 -15.28 -22.48
C GLY A 214 -17.97 -15.16 -21.39
N LEU A 215 -16.77 -14.64 -21.69
CA LEU A 215 -15.79 -14.25 -20.66
C LEU A 215 -15.76 -12.73 -20.50
N GLU A 216 -15.59 -12.30 -19.24
CA GLU A 216 -15.35 -10.90 -18.89
C GLU A 216 -14.05 -10.40 -19.54
N ALA A 217 -14.06 -9.15 -19.98
CA ALA A 217 -12.85 -8.54 -20.52
C ALA A 217 -11.95 -8.09 -19.37
N LEU A 218 -10.68 -8.48 -19.42
CA LEU A 218 -9.62 -7.97 -18.54
C LEU A 218 -8.62 -7.21 -19.40
N VAL A 219 -8.35 -5.96 -19.03
CA VAL A 219 -7.36 -5.11 -19.69
C VAL A 219 -6.17 -4.94 -18.76
N MET A 220 -4.99 -5.31 -19.25
CA MET A 220 -3.72 -5.06 -18.55
C MET A 220 -3.20 -3.67 -18.88
N ALA A 221 -2.77 -2.93 -17.86
CA ALA A 221 -2.11 -1.63 -17.96
C ALA A 221 -0.86 -1.65 -17.06
N GLU A 222 0.32 -1.86 -17.66
CA GLU A 222 1.57 -2.11 -16.93
C GLU A 222 1.47 -3.26 -15.91
N THR A 223 1.62 -2.98 -14.61
CA THR A 223 1.45 -3.93 -13.50
C THR A 223 0.02 -3.96 -12.96
N SER A 224 -0.89 -3.20 -13.56
CA SER A 224 -2.29 -3.10 -13.19
C SER A 224 -3.20 -3.85 -14.16
N ALA A 225 -4.42 -4.09 -13.70
CA ALA A 225 -5.51 -4.60 -14.52
C ALA A 225 -6.83 -3.96 -14.12
N TYR A 226 -7.76 -3.94 -15.08
CA TYR A 226 -9.13 -3.51 -14.85
C TYR A 226 -10.10 -4.18 -15.82
N GLU A 227 -11.36 -4.26 -15.42
CA GLU A 227 -12.41 -4.96 -16.17
C GLU A 227 -13.43 -3.94 -16.68
N PRO A 228 -13.34 -3.48 -17.95
CA PRO A 228 -14.12 -2.34 -18.44
C PRO A 228 -15.63 -2.58 -18.47
N ASP A 229 -16.05 -3.85 -18.51
CA ASP A 229 -17.46 -4.24 -18.57
C ASP A 229 -18.11 -4.28 -17.16
N CYS A 230 -17.33 -4.10 -16.10
CA CYS A 230 -17.77 -4.20 -14.70
C CYS A 230 -18.05 -2.83 -14.08
N VAL A 231 -19.00 -2.78 -13.13
CA VAL A 231 -19.18 -1.60 -12.27
C VAL A 231 -17.89 -1.34 -11.49
N ASP A 232 -17.48 -0.08 -11.41
CA ASP A 232 -16.22 0.34 -10.80
C ASP A 232 -14.98 -0.41 -11.35
N THR A 233 -15.08 -0.94 -12.56
CA THR A 233 -14.02 -1.64 -13.29
C THR A 233 -13.44 -2.88 -12.61
N TRP A 234 -14.20 -3.50 -11.69
CA TRP A 234 -13.81 -4.75 -11.05
C TRP A 234 -15.05 -5.56 -10.63
N CYS A 235 -15.34 -6.66 -11.32
CA CYS A 235 -16.57 -7.44 -11.16
C CYS A 235 -16.68 -8.11 -9.79
N ALA A 236 -15.55 -8.47 -9.18
CA ALA A 236 -15.50 -9.09 -7.86
C ALA A 236 -15.95 -8.16 -6.71
N LEU A 237 -16.21 -6.87 -6.97
CA LEU A 237 -16.70 -5.94 -5.94
C LEU A 237 -18.12 -6.21 -5.45
N ASN A 238 -18.86 -7.10 -6.11
CA ASN A 238 -20.23 -7.46 -5.68
C ASN A 238 -20.25 -8.37 -4.44
N ASP A 239 -19.14 -9.03 -4.11
CA ASP A 239 -19.04 -9.98 -3.00
C ASP A 239 -17.78 -9.70 -2.17
N THR A 240 -17.82 -8.62 -1.38
CA THR A 240 -16.68 -8.14 -0.60
C THR A 240 -16.93 -8.17 0.90
N ILE A 241 -15.86 -8.37 1.65
CA ILE A 241 -15.83 -8.18 3.10
C ILE A 241 -15.49 -6.71 3.38
N LYS A 242 -16.39 -5.99 4.06
CA LYS A 242 -16.23 -4.56 4.34
C LYS A 242 -15.71 -4.33 5.75
N TRP A 243 -14.62 -3.57 5.85
CA TRP A 243 -13.93 -3.23 7.08
C TRP A 243 -13.97 -1.73 7.31
N ASP A 244 -14.79 -1.29 8.27
CA ASP A 244 -14.73 0.05 8.84
C ASP A 244 -14.18 -0.05 10.27
N VAL A 245 -12.87 -0.28 10.34
CA VAL A 245 -12.13 -0.45 11.59
C VAL A 245 -11.06 0.62 11.70
N ARG A 246 -10.63 0.92 12.92
CA ARG A 246 -9.56 1.87 13.19
C ARG A 246 -8.34 1.12 13.72
N GLY A 247 -7.17 1.50 13.23
CA GLY A 247 -5.93 0.92 13.72
C GLY A 247 -5.67 1.31 15.17
N GLU A 248 -5.01 0.42 15.91
CA GLU A 248 -4.45 0.73 17.23
C GLU A 248 -2.92 0.61 17.17
N PHE A 249 -2.20 1.59 17.72
CA PHE A 249 -0.74 1.56 17.70
C PHE A 249 -0.24 0.39 18.55
N GLY A 250 0.65 -0.41 17.98
CA GLY A 250 1.17 -1.60 18.65
C GLY A 250 0.23 -2.81 18.58
N LYS A 251 -0.83 -2.76 17.78
CA LYS A 251 -1.66 -3.91 17.45
C LYS A 251 -1.91 -4.00 15.95
N HIS A 252 -2.35 -5.14 15.47
CA HIS A 252 -2.80 -5.32 14.10
C HIS A 252 -4.10 -6.12 14.04
N LEU A 253 -4.90 -5.87 13.02
CA LEU A 253 -6.11 -6.63 12.66
C LEU A 253 -5.97 -7.12 11.22
N SER A 254 -6.20 -8.40 10.98
CA SER A 254 -6.12 -9.04 9.65
C SER A 254 -7.48 -9.61 9.23
N GLY A 255 -7.52 -10.39 8.14
CA GLY A 255 -8.75 -10.88 7.51
C GLY A 255 -9.67 -11.74 8.38
N ASP A 256 -9.22 -12.23 9.53
CA ASP A 256 -10.07 -12.93 10.51
C ASP A 256 -10.81 -12.00 11.49
N GLY A 257 -10.53 -10.69 11.44
CA GLY A 257 -11.10 -9.70 12.34
C GLY A 257 -10.59 -9.77 13.78
N VAL A 258 -9.54 -10.54 14.05
CA VAL A 258 -8.97 -10.69 15.40
C VAL A 258 -7.82 -9.70 15.58
N VAL A 259 -7.93 -8.87 16.62
CA VAL A 259 -6.88 -7.92 17.01
C VAL A 259 -5.77 -8.64 17.78
N ARG A 260 -4.52 -8.43 17.38
CA ARG A 260 -3.33 -9.05 17.98
C ARG A 260 -2.26 -8.01 18.28
N ASP A 261 -1.46 -8.22 19.32
CA ASP A 261 -0.38 -7.30 19.67
C ASP A 261 0.80 -7.43 18.68
N LEU A 262 1.42 -6.29 18.37
CA LEU A 262 2.69 -6.23 17.66
C LEU A 262 3.83 -6.30 18.69
N GLU A 263 4.50 -7.43 18.75
CA GLU A 263 5.64 -7.63 19.65
C GLU A 263 6.89 -6.91 19.13
N PHE A 264 7.06 -5.65 19.51
CA PHE A 264 8.30 -4.92 19.22
C PHE A 264 9.49 -5.50 19.99
N GLU A 265 10.64 -5.62 19.33
CA GLU A 265 11.87 -6.04 20.01
C GLU A 265 12.25 -5.07 21.15
N ARG A 266 12.07 -5.53 22.39
CA ARG A 266 12.40 -4.76 23.60
C ARG A 266 13.87 -4.30 23.69
N LYS A 267 14.78 -4.88 22.90
CA LYS A 267 16.23 -4.65 23.02
C LYS A 267 16.76 -3.41 22.27
N LYS A 268 15.95 -2.67 21.51
CA LYS A 268 16.42 -1.46 20.78
C LYS A 268 15.40 -0.31 20.71
N ILE A 269 14.51 -0.17 21.69
CA ILE A 269 13.73 1.07 21.80
C ILE A 269 14.67 2.15 22.33
N ARG A 270 15.25 2.95 21.42
CA ARG A 270 15.80 4.25 21.80
C ARG A 270 14.61 5.13 22.12
N VAL A 271 14.38 5.41 23.40
CA VAL A 271 13.55 6.53 23.81
C VAL A 271 14.19 7.80 23.22
N PRO A 272 13.45 8.65 22.49
CA PRO A 272 14.00 9.91 22.01
C PRO A 272 14.47 10.72 23.21
N VAL A 273 15.79 10.89 23.34
CA VAL A 273 16.32 12.01 24.12
C VAL A 273 15.91 13.25 23.32
N HIS A 274 15.19 14.17 23.96
CA HIS A 274 14.71 15.41 23.38
C HIS A 274 15.70 15.98 22.34
N TRP A 275 15.20 16.30 21.14
CA TRP A 275 15.93 17.01 20.10
C TRP A 275 16.12 18.49 20.47
N SER A 276 16.78 18.71 21.59
CA SER A 276 17.31 19.99 22.04
C SER A 276 18.60 19.67 22.77
N ASP A 277 19.67 19.48 22.01
CA ASP A 277 21.06 19.76 22.39
C ASP A 277 21.96 19.29 21.24
N GLU A 278 22.14 20.18 20.25
CA GLU A 278 23.44 20.61 19.71
C GLU A 278 23.17 21.56 18.52
N LEU A 279 23.51 22.82 18.76
CA LEU A 279 23.60 23.92 17.79
C LEU A 279 24.79 23.71 16.85
#